data_AF-A0A2T9XCL3-F1
#
_entry.id   AF-A0A2T9XCL3-F1
#
_cell.length_a   1.000
_cell.length_b   1.000
_cell.length_c   1.000
_cell.angle_alpha   90.00
_cell.angle_beta   90.00
_cell.angle_gamma   90.00
#
_symmetry.space_group_name_H-M   'P 1'
#
loop_
_entity.id
_entity.type
_entity.pdbx_description
1 polymer ?
#
loop_
_entity_poly.entity_id
_entity_poly.type
_entity_poly.pdbx_seq_one_letter_code
_entity_poly.pdbx_strand_id
1 'polypeptide(L)'
;MRYLILGLGFLSTHVAEYLSKYGEVTVTYRSLERVKEVYYKLLKEKGVNFVKLDPLSDVDLLKRIIESNDVIINAIGKFGNVDVETAHVEIPKKIAESIQKQVLIHVSSAAATGLTGEVKEEEEHCKKVSPLTPY
;
A
#
# COMPACT_ATOMS: atom_id res chain seq x y z
N MET A 1 7.62 12.77 13.41
CA MET A 1 7.98 11.55 12.65
C MET A 1 7.43 11.67 11.26
N ARG A 2 8.18 11.26 10.24
CA ARG A 2 7.79 11.31 8.83
C ARG A 2 7.55 9.88 8.33
N TYR A 3 6.34 9.61 7.88
CA TYR A 3 5.90 8.31 7.41
C TYR A 3 5.73 8.33 5.89
N LEU A 4 6.37 7.39 5.21
CA LEU A 4 6.12 7.10 3.80
C LEU A 4 5.31 5.82 3.69
N ILE A 5 4.12 5.90 3.09
CA ILE A 5 3.30 4.73 2.78
C ILE A 5 3.34 4.50 1.27
N LEU A 6 3.94 3.38 0.87
CA LEU A 6 4.04 2.99 -0.52
C LEU A 6 2.75 2.25 -0.93
N GLY A 7 2.05 2.82 -1.91
CA GLY A 7 0.80 2.27 -2.46
C GLY A 7 -0.46 2.89 -1.84
N LEU A 8 -1.33 3.45 -2.68
CA LEU A 8 -2.65 3.95 -2.31
C LEU A 8 -3.71 2.86 -2.49
N GLY A 9 -4.37 2.51 -1.39
CA GLY A 9 -5.46 1.53 -1.32
C GLY A 9 -6.12 1.52 0.05
N PHE A 10 -7.03 0.57 0.27
CA PHE A 10 -7.85 0.47 1.48
C PHE A 10 -7.04 0.53 2.78
N LEU A 11 -5.99 -0.30 2.92
CA LEU A 11 -5.18 -0.34 4.13
C LEU A 11 -4.44 0.98 4.34
N SER A 12 -3.77 1.48 3.30
CA SER A 12 -3.01 2.73 3.34
C SER A 12 -3.87 3.92 3.74
N THR A 13 -5.15 3.95 3.36
CA THR A 13 -6.08 5.00 3.77
C THR A 13 -6.25 5.06 5.28
N HIS A 14 -6.55 3.93 5.92
CA HIS A 14 -6.80 3.91 7.36
C HIS A 14 -5.51 4.12 8.16
N VAL A 15 -4.40 3.54 7.69
CA VAL A 15 -3.08 3.76 8.30
C VAL A 15 -2.66 5.22 8.19
N ALA A 16 -2.82 5.84 7.02
CA ALA A 16 -2.49 7.25 6.82
C ALA A 16 -3.36 8.19 7.68
N GLU A 17 -4.66 7.93 7.77
CA GLU A 17 -5.56 8.74 8.60
C GLU A 17 -5.23 8.65 10.09
N TYR A 18 -4.82 7.46 10.57
CA TYR A 18 -4.38 7.32 11.95
C TYR A 18 -3.04 8.03 12.19
N LEU A 19 -2.04 7.78 11.33
CA LEU A 19 -0.70 8.31 11.51
C LEU A 19 -0.59 9.83 11.31
N SER A 20 -1.50 10.45 10.55
CA SER A 20 -1.52 11.91 10.36
C SER A 20 -1.76 12.68 11.65
N LYS A 21 -2.30 12.02 12.70
CA LYS A 21 -2.45 12.59 14.04
C LYS A 21 -1.12 12.64 14.82
N TYR A 22 -0.10 11.91 14.38
CA TYR A 22 1.16 11.71 15.10
C TYR A 22 2.40 12.16 14.30
N GLY A 23 2.23 12.55 13.04
CA GLY A 23 3.35 12.98 12.21
C GLY A 23 2.94 13.33 10.78
N GLU A 24 3.95 13.66 9.98
CA GLU A 24 3.79 13.97 8.57
C GLU A 24 3.67 12.66 7.79
N VAL A 25 2.64 12.53 6.95
CA VAL A 25 2.38 11.32 6.18
C VAL A 25 2.44 11.65 4.70
N THR A 26 3.23 10.87 3.96
CA THR A 26 3.26 10.87 2.50
C THR A 26 2.77 9.52 1.99
N VAL A 27 1.81 9.52 1.07
CA VAL A 27 1.30 8.31 0.41
C VAL A 27 1.67 8.32 -1.06
N THR A 28 2.17 7.21 -1.59
CA THR A 28 2.48 7.10 -3.01
C THR A 28 1.35 6.48 -3.82
N TYR A 29 1.23 6.86 -5.08
CA TYR A 29 0.26 6.30 -6.00
C TYR A 29 0.84 6.21 -7.41
N ARG A 30 0.41 5.21 -8.18
CA ARG A 30 0.77 5.08 -9.61
C ARG A 30 -0.27 5.74 -10.53
N SER A 31 -1.56 5.52 -10.22
CA SER A 31 -2.70 6.12 -10.91
C SER A 31 -3.82 6.41 -9.91
N LEU A 32 -4.64 7.41 -10.23
CA LEU A 32 -5.85 7.78 -9.46
C LEU A 32 -7.09 7.33 -10.23
N GLU A 33 -7.24 6.03 -10.43
CA GLU A 33 -8.43 5.49 -11.11
C GLU A 33 -9.41 4.91 -10.08
N ARG A 34 -10.71 5.04 -10.39
CA ARG A 34 -11.81 4.44 -9.62
C ARG A 34 -11.79 4.87 -8.15
N VAL A 35 -11.84 3.91 -7.22
CA VAL A 35 -11.88 4.14 -5.77
C VAL A 35 -10.65 4.90 -5.23
N LYS A 36 -9.52 4.91 -5.95
CA LYS A 36 -8.32 5.62 -5.50
C LYS A 36 -8.49 7.13 -5.47
N GLU A 37 -9.35 7.70 -6.32
CA GLU A 37 -9.67 9.13 -6.26
C GLU A 37 -10.38 9.49 -4.95
N VAL A 38 -11.29 8.61 -4.50
CA VAL A 38 -12.02 8.78 -3.24
C VAL A 38 -11.05 8.77 -2.07
N TYR A 39 -10.13 7.80 -2.03
CA TYR A 39 -9.10 7.72 -1.00
C TYR A 39 -8.17 8.93 -1.01
N TYR A 40 -7.77 9.39 -2.20
CA TYR A 40 -6.92 10.58 -2.35
C TYR A 40 -7.60 11.81 -1.75
N LYS A 41 -8.86 12.09 -2.13
CA LYS A 41 -9.62 13.25 -1.64
C LYS A 41 -9.77 13.23 -0.12
N LEU A 42 -10.21 12.09 0.43
CA LEU A 42 -10.41 11.90 1.87
C LEU A 42 -9.13 12.19 2.67
N LEU A 43 -8.00 11.65 2.22
CA LEU A 43 -6.72 11.86 2.90
C LEU A 43 -6.16 13.28 2.69
N LYS A 44 -6.45 13.93 1.55
CA LYS A 44 -5.99 15.29 1.29
C LYS A 44 -6.61 16.28 2.26
N GLU A 45 -7.88 16.10 2.60
CA GLU A 45 -8.57 16.88 3.65
C GLU A 45 -7.95 16.69 5.05
N LYS A 46 -7.24 15.57 5.26
CA LYS A 46 -6.50 15.26 6.50
C LYS A 46 -5.05 15.76 6.49
N GLY A 47 -4.63 16.53 5.48
CA GLY A 47 -3.28 17.07 5.39
C GLY A 47 -2.21 16.08 4.93
N VAL A 48 -2.61 14.95 4.32
CA VAL A 48 -1.67 13.94 3.81
C VAL A 48 -1.01 14.42 2.50
N ASN A 49 0.30 14.21 2.42
CA ASN A 49 1.11 14.47 1.22
C ASN A 49 1.04 13.31 0.24
N PHE A 50 1.19 13.61 -1.04
CA PHE A 50 1.08 12.61 -2.10
C PHE A 50 2.21 12.74 -3.09
N VAL A 51 2.73 11.60 -3.52
CA VAL A 51 3.77 11.52 -4.55
C VAL A 51 3.36 10.48 -5.59
N LYS A 52 3.27 10.90 -6.84
CA LYS A 52 3.13 9.95 -7.94
C LYS A 52 4.46 9.20 -8.10
N LEU A 53 4.43 7.89 -8.02
CA LEU A 53 5.61 7.03 -8.04
C LEU A 53 5.26 5.64 -8.57
N ASP A 54 6.04 5.14 -9.52
CA ASP A 54 6.18 3.72 -9.78
C ASP A 54 7.57 3.24 -9.28
N PRO A 55 7.64 2.35 -8.27
CA PRO A 55 8.90 1.91 -7.67
C PRO A 55 9.91 1.26 -8.64
N LEU A 56 9.45 0.80 -9.80
CA LEU A 56 10.30 0.13 -10.79
C LEU A 56 10.88 1.10 -11.81
N SER A 57 10.13 2.14 -12.20
CA SER A 57 10.62 3.14 -13.15
C SER A 57 11.30 4.33 -12.48
N ASP A 58 10.86 4.71 -11.28
CA ASP A 58 11.22 5.97 -10.64
C ASP A 58 12.23 5.75 -9.49
N VAL A 59 13.28 4.97 -9.75
CA VAL A 59 14.22 4.48 -8.71
C VAL A 59 14.90 5.61 -7.93
N ASP A 60 15.35 6.66 -8.61
CA ASP A 60 16.01 7.79 -7.94
C ASP A 60 15.04 8.60 -7.08
N LEU A 61 13.79 8.73 -7.54
CA LEU A 61 12.73 9.36 -6.75
C LEU A 61 12.41 8.51 -5.51
N LEU A 62 12.29 7.19 -5.67
CA LEU A 62 12.07 6.24 -4.56
C LEU A 62 13.15 6.39 -3.49
N LYS A 63 14.43 6.41 -3.87
CA LYS A 63 15.54 6.59 -2.93
C LYS A 63 15.43 7.92 -2.19
N ARG A 64 15.24 9.03 -2.91
CA ARG A 64 15.13 10.36 -2.32
C ARG A 64 13.97 10.49 -1.33
N ILE A 65 12.81 9.91 -1.63
CA ILE A 65 11.67 9.97 -0.71
C ILE A 65 11.84 9.02 0.48
N ILE A 66 12.55 7.90 0.33
CA ILE A 66 12.88 7.02 1.46
C ILE A 66 13.87 7.72 2.40
N GLU A 67 14.90 8.37 1.86
CA GLU A 67 15.89 9.14 2.64
C GLU A 67 15.26 10.28 3.45
N SER A 68 14.19 10.88 2.94
CA SER A 68 13.47 11.96 3.60
C SER A 68 12.38 11.50 4.58
N ASN A 69 12.24 10.20 4.84
CA ASN A 69 11.26 9.66 5.78
C ASN A 69 11.93 8.79 6.85
N ASP A 70 11.28 8.66 8.01
CA ASP A 70 11.82 7.93 9.16
C ASP A 70 11.28 6.48 9.19
N VAL A 71 10.02 6.30 8.76
CA VAL A 71 9.33 5.00 8.69
C VAL A 71 8.76 4.80 7.29
N ILE A 72 9.07 3.65 6.69
CA ILE A 72 8.60 3.25 5.37
C ILE A 72 7.64 2.07 5.52
N ILE A 73 6.42 2.22 5.02
CA ILE A 73 5.36 1.21 5.08
C ILE A 73 5.07 0.75 3.66
N ASN A 74 5.45 -0.47 3.31
CA ASN A 74 5.12 -1.05 2.02
C ASN A 74 3.77 -1.76 2.09
N ALA A 75 2.75 -1.14 1.49
CA ALA A 75 1.40 -1.68 1.33
C ALA A 75 1.06 -1.99 -0.13
N ILE A 76 2.06 -2.02 -1.02
CA ILE A 76 1.87 -2.42 -2.41
C ILE A 76 1.58 -3.91 -2.45
N GLY A 77 0.45 -4.27 -3.04
CA GLY A 77 0.03 -5.63 -3.25
C GLY A 77 -1.00 -5.73 -4.35
N LYS A 78 -1.11 -6.93 -4.93
CA LYS A 78 -2.14 -7.31 -5.91
C LYS A 78 -2.74 -8.64 -5.52
N PHE A 79 -4.01 -8.81 -5.87
CA PHE A 79 -4.74 -10.09 -5.80
C PHE A 79 -5.06 -10.56 -7.21
N GLY A 80 -5.09 -11.89 -7.40
CA GLY A 80 -5.42 -12.54 -8.69
C GLY A 80 -4.21 -12.95 -9.53
N ASN A 81 -4.48 -13.56 -10.68
CA ASN A 81 -3.48 -14.28 -11.50
C ASN A 81 -2.66 -13.41 -12.46
N VAL A 82 -2.56 -12.11 -12.22
CA VAL A 82 -1.81 -11.21 -13.11
C VAL A 82 -0.76 -10.44 -12.33
N ASP A 83 0.50 -10.79 -12.59
CA ASP A 83 1.68 -10.01 -12.21
C ASP A 83 1.88 -9.92 -10.67
N VAL A 84 1.80 -11.09 -10.01
CA VAL A 84 1.95 -11.27 -8.56
C VAL A 84 3.40 -11.14 -8.13
N GLU A 85 4.33 -11.74 -8.88
CA GLU A 85 5.76 -11.72 -8.57
C GLU A 85 6.29 -10.28 -8.53
N THR A 86 5.93 -9.44 -9.51
CA THR A 86 6.34 -8.03 -9.51
C THR A 86 5.86 -7.29 -8.26
N ALA A 87 4.59 -7.47 -7.88
CA ALA A 87 3.99 -6.76 -6.76
C ALA A 87 4.53 -7.22 -5.40
N HIS A 88 4.83 -8.52 -5.25
CA HIS A 88 5.15 -9.14 -3.97
C HIS A 88 6.62 -9.55 -3.80
N VAL A 89 7.44 -9.49 -4.86
CA VAL A 89 8.87 -9.83 -4.83
C VAL A 89 9.72 -8.67 -5.32
N GLU A 90 9.56 -8.27 -6.58
CA GLU A 90 10.45 -7.28 -7.21
C GLU A 90 10.32 -5.89 -6.59
N ILE A 91 9.09 -5.40 -6.39
CA ILE A 91 8.86 -4.10 -5.75
C ILE A 91 9.37 -4.09 -4.29
N PRO A 92 9.00 -5.05 -3.42
CA PRO A 92 9.55 -5.12 -2.07
C PRO A 92 11.08 -5.19 -2.05
N LYS A 93 11.71 -5.95 -2.96
CA LYS A 93 13.16 -6.02 -3.09
C LYS A 93 13.77 -4.65 -3.40
N LYS A 94 13.22 -3.92 -4.37
CA LYS A 94 13.69 -2.56 -4.73
C LYS A 94 13.56 -1.56 -3.59
N ILE A 95 12.46 -1.65 -2.83
CA ILE A 95 12.24 -0.84 -1.64
C ILE A 95 13.31 -1.17 -0.59
N ALA A 96 13.51 -2.45 -0.28
CA ALA A 96 14.49 -2.90 0.71
C ALA A 96 15.93 -2.49 0.35
N GLU A 97 16.31 -2.60 -0.93
CA GLU A 97 17.61 -2.14 -1.46
C GLU A 97 17.83 -0.62 -1.28
N SER A 98 16.75 0.16 -1.10
CA SER A 98 16.79 1.60 -0.91
C SER A 98 16.77 2.03 0.57
N ILE A 99 16.56 1.09 1.50
CA ILE A 99 16.56 1.36 2.94
C ILE A 99 18.00 1.43 3.45
N GLN A 100 18.27 2.40 4.33
CA GLN A 100 19.57 2.51 5.00
C GLN A 100 19.42 2.44 6.52
N LYS A 101 18.60 3.34 7.09
CA LYS A 101 18.43 3.53 8.53
C LYS A 101 16.97 3.61 8.97
N GLN A 102 16.05 3.62 8.01
CA GLN A 102 14.62 3.75 8.23
C GLN A 102 14.05 2.45 8.78
N VAL A 103 12.97 2.55 9.55
CA VAL A 103 12.18 1.37 9.89
C VAL A 103 11.36 0.98 8.67
N LEU A 104 11.58 -0.24 8.16
CA LEU A 104 10.77 -0.81 7.09
C LEU A 104 9.69 -1.73 7.68
N ILE A 105 8.43 -1.37 7.45
CA ILE A 105 7.26 -2.21 7.72
C ILE A 105 6.77 -2.74 6.38
N HIS A 106 6.98 -4.02 6.11
CA HIS A 106 6.43 -4.69 4.93
C HIS A 106 5.14 -5.41 5.31
N VAL A 107 4.04 -5.08 4.63
CA VAL A 107 2.76 -5.75 4.83
C VAL A 107 2.65 -6.91 3.85
N SER A 108 2.57 -8.13 4.39
CA SER A 108 2.34 -9.36 3.63
C SER A 108 1.03 -10.02 4.08
N SER A 109 0.52 -10.96 3.28
CA SER A 109 -0.61 -11.80 3.68
C SER A 109 -0.21 -12.70 4.85
N ALA A 110 -1.14 -12.98 5.76
CA ALA A 110 -0.94 -13.97 6.83
C ALA A 110 -0.60 -15.37 6.28
N ALA A 111 -1.09 -15.71 5.08
CA ALA A 111 -0.79 -16.97 4.40
C ALA A 111 0.54 -16.96 3.62
N ALA A 112 1.29 -15.85 3.62
CA ALA A 112 2.54 -15.73 2.86
C ALA A 112 3.66 -16.66 3.36
N THR A 113 3.57 -17.12 4.61
CA THR A 113 4.47 -18.13 5.19
C THR A 113 4.03 -19.58 4.92
N GLY A 114 2.96 -19.77 4.14
CA GLY A 114 2.27 -21.03 3.93
C GLY A 114 1.02 -21.16 4.82
N LEU A 115 0.22 -22.21 4.58
CA LEU A 115 -0.89 -22.57 5.46
C LEU A 115 -0.33 -22.94 6.84
N THR A 116 -0.56 -22.07 7.82
CA THR A 116 -0.23 -22.35 9.22
C THR A 116 -1.53 -22.53 9.99
N GLY A 117 -1.77 -23.75 10.49
CA GLY A 117 -3.01 -24.16 11.17
C GLY A 117 -4.05 -24.84 10.26
N GLU A 118 -5.19 -25.27 10.84
CA GLU A 118 -6.38 -25.68 10.08
C GLU A 118 -7.07 -24.44 9.50
N VAL A 119 -6.70 -24.04 8.28
CA VAL A 119 -7.41 -22.99 7.54
C VAL A 119 -8.50 -23.66 6.70
N LYS A 120 -9.77 -23.43 7.06
CA LYS A 120 -10.90 -23.76 6.18
C LYS A 120 -11.19 -22.54 5.30
N GLU A 121 -11.35 -22.76 4.00
CA GLU A 121 -11.95 -21.75 3.13
C GLU A 121 -13.32 -21.38 3.69
N GLU A 122 -13.55 -20.07 3.81
CA GLU A 122 -14.86 -19.56 4.21
C GLU A 122 -15.86 -19.83 3.08
N GLU A 123 -17.12 -20.11 3.43
CA GLU A 123 -18.16 -20.24 2.41
C GLU A 123 -18.29 -18.95 1.60
N GLU A 124 -18.49 -19.06 0.29
CA GLU A 124 -18.63 -17.90 -0.58
C GLU A 124 -19.82 -17.02 -0.14
N HIS A 125 -19.48 -15.85 0.39
CA HIS A 125 -20.45 -14.83 0.72
C HIS A 125 -21.08 -14.25 -0.55
N CYS A 126 -22.37 -13.93 -0.48
CA CYS A 126 -23.08 -13.14 -1.49
C CYS A 126 -23.19 -13.75 -2.90
N LYS A 127 -23.00 -15.07 -3.08
CA LYS A 127 -23.05 -15.77 -4.38
C LYS A 127 -24.36 -15.62 -5.19
N LYS A 128 -25.40 -15.03 -4.60
CA LYS A 128 -26.72 -14.76 -5.21
C LYS A 128 -27.25 -13.35 -4.95
N VAL A 129 -26.41 -12.46 -4.42
CA VAL A 129 -26.82 -11.09 -4.15
C VAL A 129 -26.51 -10.26 -5.38
N SER A 130 -27.54 -9.80 -6.08
CA SER A 130 -27.40 -8.80 -7.12
C SER A 130 -27.22 -7.44 -6.45
N PRO A 131 -26.09 -6.75 -6.65
CA PRO A 131 -25.95 -5.40 -6.13
C PRO A 131 -27.02 -4.50 -6.77
N LEU A 132 -27.80 -3.80 -5.94
CA LEU A 132 -28.83 -2.87 -6.40
C LEU A 132 -28.24 -1.59 -7.01
N THR A 133 -26.93 -1.39 -6.89
CA THR A 133 -26.21 -0.23 -7.44
C THR A 133 -25.02 -0.68 -8.29
N PRO A 134 -24.73 0.02 -9.40
CA PRO A 134 -23.79 -0.44 -10.44
C PRO A 134 -22.29 -0.16 -10.12
N TYR A 135 -21.87 -0.28 -8.86
CA TYR A 135 -20.46 -0.09 -8.47
C TYR A 135 -19.68 -1.39 -8.43
#